data_AF-A0A6M0AP86-F1
#
_entry.id   AF-A0A6M0AP86-F1
#
_cell.length_a   1.000
_cell.length_b   1.000
_cell.length_c   1.000
_cell.angle_alpha   90.00
_cell.angle_beta   90.00
_cell.angle_gamma   90.00
#
_symmetry.space_group_name_H-M   'P 1'
#
loop_
_entity.id
_entity.type
_entity.pdbx_description
1 polymer ?
#
loop_
_entity_poly.entity_id
_entity_poly.type
_entity_poly.pdbx_seq_one_letter_code
_entity_poly.pdbx_strand_id
1 'polypeptide(L)' 'EETGNSVDDIAGNDEVIGAIALYSQWQDKLLEMFYHASHGKRLLRLNGHEDLKYCAQTDVLDALPIQKEPGVLVKNQVSR' A
#
# COMPACT_ATOMS: atom_id res chain seq x y z
N GLU A 1 16.20 6.59 6.34
CA GLU A 1 17.21 5.77 7.05
C GLU A 1 16.92 4.32 6.73
N GLU A 2 17.89 3.60 6.19
CA GLU A 2 17.81 2.13 6.16
C GLU A 2 17.99 1.66 7.60
N THR A 3 16.95 1.03 8.16
CA THR A 3 17.10 0.25 9.37
C THR A 3 18.14 -0.83 9.07
N GLY A 4 19.19 -0.95 9.88
CA GLY A 4 20.28 -1.92 9.66
C GLY A 4 19.88 -3.40 9.84
N ASN A 5 18.60 -3.72 9.61
CA ASN A 5 18.01 -5.03 9.72
C ASN A 5 18.08 -5.72 8.36
N SER A 6 18.51 -6.98 8.34
CA SER A 6 18.46 -7.81 7.14
C SER A 6 17.02 -8.12 6.74
N VAL A 7 16.82 -8.59 5.51
CA VAL A 7 15.50 -9.08 5.06
C VAL A 7 15.00 -10.20 5.97
N ASP A 8 15.89 -11.06 6.46
CA ASP A 8 15.54 -12.16 7.37
C ASP A 8 15.08 -11.65 8.75
N ASP A 9 15.53 -10.46 9.17
CA ASP A 9 15.13 -9.85 10.45
C ASP A 9 13.72 -9.24 10.39
N ILE A 10 13.24 -8.89 9.20
CA ILE A 10 11.96 -8.19 8.98
C ILE A 10 10.90 -9.06 8.29
N ALA A 11 11.31 -10.04 7.50
CA ALA A 11 10.41 -10.89 6.75
C ALA A 11 9.96 -12.07 7.62
N GLY A 12 8.69 -12.03 8.05
CA GLY A 12 8.09 -13.15 8.78
C GLY A 12 7.81 -14.39 7.92
N ASN A 13 7.85 -14.25 6.58
CA ASN A 13 7.65 -15.30 5.59
C ASN A 13 8.17 -14.85 4.19
N ASP A 14 8.17 -15.77 3.23
CA ASP A 14 8.60 -15.53 1.85
C ASP A 14 7.64 -14.59 1.09
N GLU A 15 6.35 -14.54 1.46
CA GLU A 15 5.42 -13.58 0.87
C GLU A 15 5.83 -12.13 1.19
N VAL A 16 6.33 -11.85 2.40
CA VAL A 16 6.86 -10.52 2.77
C VAL A 16 8.13 -10.20 1.97
N ILE A 17 9.01 -11.18 1.75
CA ILE A 17 10.20 -11.00 0.88
C ILE A 17 9.77 -10.57 -0.53
N GLY A 18 8.80 -11.29 -1.11
CA GLY A 18 8.25 -10.98 -2.43
C GLY A 18 7.59 -9.60 -2.48
N ALA A 19 6.86 -9.21 -1.44
CA ALA A 19 6.24 -7.89 -1.34
C ALA A 19 7.27 -6.76 -1.26
N ILE A 20 8.34 -6.93 -0.46
CA ILE A 20 9.44 -5.97 -0.34
C ILE A 20 10.14 -5.83 -1.69
N ALA A 21 10.50 -6.94 -2.36
CA ALA A 21 11.16 -6.90 -3.66
C ALA A 21 10.32 -6.18 -4.73
N LEU A 22 9.01 -6.44 -4.75
CA LEU A 22 8.08 -5.78 -5.67
C LEU A 22 7.96 -4.28 -5.37
N TYR A 23 7.84 -3.89 -4.10
CA TYR A 23 7.77 -2.49 -3.71
C TYR A 23 9.07 -1.74 -4.03
N SER A 24 10.23 -2.30 -3.66
CA SER A 24 11.54 -1.67 -3.94
C SER A 24 11.77 -1.38 -5.42
N GLN A 25 11.23 -2.22 -6.32
CA GLN A 25 11.31 -2.00 -7.76
C GLN A 25 10.35 -0.90 -8.27
N TRP A 26 9.20 -0.70 -7.62
CA TRP A 26 8.10 0.12 -8.15
C TRP A 26 7.72 1.32 -7.28
N GLN A 27 8.36 1.54 -6.14
CA GLN A 27 8.00 2.58 -5.17
C GLN A 27 7.95 4.00 -5.79
N ASP A 28 8.84 4.31 -6.74
CA ASP A 28 8.85 5.61 -7.43
C ASP A 28 7.84 5.69 -8.59
N LYS A 29 7.14 4.59 -8.87
CA LYS A 29 6.29 4.37 -10.05
C LYS A 29 5.01 3.59 -9.71
N LEU A 30 4.44 3.80 -8.52
CA LEU A 30 3.28 3.04 -8.03
C LEU A 30 2.08 3.08 -8.99
N LEU A 31 1.81 4.23 -9.61
CA LEU A 31 0.73 4.35 -10.59
C LEU A 31 0.94 3.46 -11.82
N GLU A 32 2.18 3.37 -12.33
CA GLU A 32 2.51 2.48 -13.44
C GLU A 32 2.33 1.01 -13.03
N MET A 33 2.77 0.65 -11.81
CA MET A 33 2.58 -0.68 -11.25
C MET A 33 1.09 -1.05 -11.18
N PHE A 34 0.23 -0.13 -10.74
CA PHE A 34 -1.22 -0.35 -10.67
C PHE A 34 -1.84 -0.64 -12.05
N TYR A 35 -1.32 -0.07 -13.13
CA TYR A 35 -1.76 -0.40 -14.50
C TYR A 35 -1.42 -1.84 -14.92
N HIS A 36 -0.39 -2.45 -14.33
CA HIS A 36 -0.06 -3.85 -14.57
C HIS A 36 -0.99 -4.82 -13.83
N ALA A 37 -1.53 -4.43 -12.67
CA ALA A 37 -2.40 -5.25 -11.83
C ALA A 37 -3.70 -5.65 -12.53
N SER A 38 -4.15 -6.89 -12.32
CA SER A 38 -5.42 -7.40 -12.88
C SER A 38 -6.62 -6.55 -12.43
N HIS A 39 -6.63 -6.14 -11.16
CA HIS A 39 -7.66 -5.27 -10.60
C HIS A 39 -7.56 -3.83 -11.12
N GLY A 40 -6.35 -3.28 -11.29
CA GLY A 40 -6.16 -1.96 -11.90
C GLY A 40 -6.69 -1.91 -13.33
N LYS A 41 -6.39 -2.93 -14.14
CA LYS A 41 -6.98 -3.10 -15.49
C LYS A 41 -8.51 -3.18 -15.46
N ARG A 42 -9.09 -3.79 -14.42
CA ARG A 42 -10.55 -3.82 -14.24
C ARG A 42 -11.11 -2.43 -13.91
N LEU A 43 -10.44 -1.69 -13.05
CA LEU A 43 -10.86 -0.34 -12.65
C LEU A 43 -10.78 0.65 -13.82
N LEU A 44 -9.77 0.53 -14.67
CA LEU A 44 -9.67 1.32 -15.92
C LEU A 44 -10.87 1.11 -16.84
N ARG A 45 -11.41 -0.11 -16.94
CA ARG A 45 -12.64 -0.39 -17.71
C ARG A 45 -13.90 0.24 -17.11
N LEU A 46 -13.83 0.73 -15.87
CA LEU A 46 -14.89 1.45 -15.17
C LEU A 46 -14.62 2.96 -15.12
N ASN A 47 -13.68 3.47 -15.93
CA ASN A 47 -13.23 4.86 -15.94
C ASN A 47 -12.54 5.34 -14.64
N GLY A 48 -12.07 4.43 -13.78
CA GLY A 48 -11.43 4.79 -12.50
C GLY A 48 -9.97 5.23 -12.62
N HIS A 49 -9.64 6.08 -13.60
CA HIS A 49 -8.27 6.61 -13.78
C HIS A 49 -7.86 7.51 -12.61
N GLU A 50 -8.77 8.38 -12.17
CA GLU A 50 -8.51 9.29 -11.04
C GLU A 50 -8.41 8.52 -9.72
N ASP A 51 -9.18 7.45 -9.55
CA ASP A 51 -9.08 6.57 -8.39
C ASP A 51 -7.68 5.92 -8.30
N LEU A 52 -7.14 5.43 -9.41
CA LEU A 52 -5.78 4.88 -9.44
C LEU A 52 -4.73 5.93 -9.13
N LYS A 53 -4.86 7.13 -9.69
CA LYS A 53 -3.94 8.25 -9.44
C LYS A 53 -3.95 8.68 -7.98
N TYR A 54 -5.14 8.79 -7.38
CA TYR A 54 -5.30 9.16 -5.98
C TYR A 54 -4.72 8.10 -5.05
N CYS A 55 -5.07 6.83 -5.27
CA CYS A 55 -4.61 5.71 -4.45
C CYS A 55 -3.11 5.41 -4.57
N ALA A 56 -2.44 5.87 -5.64
CA ALA A 56 -1.00 5.67 -5.81
C ALA A 56 -0.15 6.71 -5.04
N GLN A 57 -0.77 7.70 -4.41
CA GLN A 57 -0.06 8.71 -3.63
C GLN A 57 0.36 8.15 -2.27
N THR A 58 1.56 8.49 -1.82
CA THR A 58 2.08 8.11 -0.51
C THR A 58 1.94 9.28 0.47
N ASP A 59 1.69 8.98 1.75
CA ASP A 59 1.70 9.95 2.85
C ASP A 59 0.76 11.17 2.71
N VAL A 60 -0.36 11.02 2.00
CA VAL A 60 -1.34 12.10 1.78
C VAL A 60 -2.44 12.20 2.86
N LEU A 61 -2.48 11.27 3.81
CA LEU A 61 -3.45 11.24 4.91
C LEU A 61 -2.74 11.05 6.25
N ASP A 62 -3.18 11.80 7.27
CA ASP A 62 -2.76 11.63 8.67
C ASP A 62 -3.83 10.89 9.51
N ALA A 63 -4.53 9.94 8.88
CA ALA A 63 -5.57 9.15 9.52
C ALA A 63 -5.20 7.66 9.47
N LEU A 64 -5.16 7.03 10.64
CA LEU A 64 -5.04 5.57 10.78
C LEU A 64 -6.38 5.01 11.28
N PRO A 65 -7.23 4.45 10.41
CA PRO A 65 -8.50 3.84 10.82
C PRO A 65 -8.26 2.50 11.54
N ILE A 66 -8.94 2.29 12.66
CA ILE A 66 -8.92 1.04 13.45
C ILE A 66 -10.30 0.40 13.41
N GLN A 67 -10.38 -0.89 13.05
CA GLN A 67 -11.62 -1.64 13.11
C GLN A 67 -11.91 -2.05 14.56
N LYS A 68 -12.98 -1.50 15.15
CA LYS A 68 -13.41 -1.82 16.53
C LYS A 68 -14.35 -3.03 16.56
N GLU A 69 -15.21 -3.13 15.57
CA GLU A 69 -16.18 -4.20 15.33
C GLU A 69 -16.44 -4.29 13.82
N PRO A 70 -17.04 -5.39 13.30
CA PRO A 70 -17.24 -5.57 11.87
C PRO A 70 -17.96 -4.38 11.21
N GLY A 71 -17.26 -3.71 10.29
CA GLY A 71 -17.77 -2.54 9.56
C GLY A 71 -17.65 -1.19 10.26
N VAL A 72 -17.20 -1.13 11.52
CA VAL A 72 -17.05 0.14 12.25
C VAL A 72 -15.57 0.51 12.39
N LEU A 73 -15.19 1.56 11.68
CA LEU A 73 -13.86 2.17 11.74
C LEU A 73 -13.86 3.38 12.67
N VAL A 74 -12.94 3.41 13.62
CA VAL A 74 -12.71 4.56 14.50
C VAL A 74 -11.35 5.18 14.21
N LYS A 75 -11.21 6.49 14.47
CA LYS A 75 -9.91 7.14 14.39
C LYS A 75 -9.01 6.60 15.50
N ASN A 76 -7.78 6.18 15.15
CA ASN A 76 -6.77 5.84 16.15
C ASN A 76 -6.58 7.02 17.13
N GLN A 77 -6.70 6.73 18.43
CA GLN A 77 -6.57 7.73 19.49
C GLN A 77 -5.11 7.91 19.94
N VAL A 78 -4.20 7.05 19.48
CA VAL A 78 -2.78 7.20 19.76
C VAL A 78 -2.26 8.36 18.92
N SER A 79 -1.98 9.47 19.59
CA SER A 79 -1.19 10.57 19.05
C SER A 79 0.19 10.06 18.65
N ARG A 80 0.58 10.27 17.39
CA ARG A 80 2.00 10.27 17.01
C ARG A 80 2.73 11.35 17.80
#